data_AF-A0A379TPA5-F1
#
_entry.id   AF-A0A379TPA5-F1
#
_cell.length_a   1.000
_cell.length_b   1.000
_cell.length_c   1.000
_cell.angle_alpha   90.00
_cell.angle_beta   90.00
_cell.angle_gamma   90.00
#
_symmetry.space_group_name_H-M   'P 1'
#
loop_
_entity.id
_entity.type
_entity.pdbx_description
1 polymer ?
#
loop_
_entity_poly.entity_id
_entity_poly.type
_entity_poly.pdbx_seq_one_letter_code
_entity_poly.pdbx_strand_id
1 'polypeptide(L)'
;MPFTTVFCIFRNVGLRETINSAAGAMQKSQNGGDIPDKTRFARTIGAVTSTSVTFGESGWFKIATVFMPQATSTAVIKLYGGSGFNVGSFEQPTISELVLRAGNGSPVGITATLWKRSPNGVLECAWINTSGDNYDIYVRINQYAYWLIAQYDYTGNANVTLYSAPEYSETKPSNSTNGQTYTLYNSMMKPTPEDVGALSVNGGRLNGPLGIGTDNALGGNSIVFGDNDTGLKQNGDGILDVFANNQHTVRVAPGEMIALGVIRAGNGKKLSLTSANNSALNAGFNLWGDGGNRPTVIELGDDQGWHLYSQRNPDGSIQFVVNGQVIPDNYGNFDARYLASGNVYTKGESDNRYVQNIQRGAPVWPGKVDEYGPAEAPAGCFLTQARHDPTTAYGVTFAYRPLQMWVGNGWRTING
;
A
#
# COMPACT_ATOMS: atom_id res chain seq x y z
N MET A 1 -28.63 -126.56 -3.54
CA MET A 1 -28.52 -125.66 -2.37
C MET A 1 -27.77 -124.41 -2.80
N PRO A 2 -28.35 -123.21 -2.71
CA PRO A 2 -27.69 -121.98 -3.13
C PRO A 2 -26.80 -121.47 -2.00
N PHE A 3 -25.51 -121.24 -2.28
CA PHE A 3 -24.64 -120.49 -1.39
C PHE A 3 -24.82 -119.00 -1.67
N THR A 4 -25.75 -118.38 -0.95
CA THR A 4 -25.85 -116.92 -0.87
C THR A 4 -24.84 -116.42 0.15
N THR A 5 -23.56 -116.42 -0.21
CA THR A 5 -22.53 -115.73 0.59
C THR A 5 -22.38 -114.32 0.05
N VAL A 6 -23.41 -113.50 0.24
CA VAL A 6 -23.22 -112.05 0.13
C VAL A 6 -22.32 -111.67 1.30
N PHE A 7 -21.07 -111.36 0.98
CA PHE A 7 -20.03 -110.93 1.87
C PHE A 7 -20.50 -109.67 2.63
N CYS A 8 -21.13 -109.85 3.79
CA CYS A 8 -21.74 -108.80 4.63
C CYS A 8 -20.71 -107.92 5.35
N ILE A 9 -19.45 -107.87 4.89
CA ILE A 9 -18.43 -106.99 5.48
C ILE A 9 -18.83 -105.53 5.35
N PHE A 10 -19.43 -105.11 4.23
CA PHE A 10 -19.81 -103.70 4.03
C PHE A 10 -20.91 -103.18 4.97
N ARG A 11 -21.68 -104.07 5.60
CA ARG A 11 -22.77 -103.70 6.53
C ARG A 11 -22.33 -103.72 8.00
N ASN A 12 -21.41 -104.61 8.39
CA ASN A 12 -21.00 -104.77 9.78
C ASN A 12 -19.89 -103.80 10.24
N VAL A 13 -19.18 -103.14 9.32
CA VAL A 13 -18.19 -102.10 9.66
C VAL A 13 -18.65 -100.68 9.28
N GLY A 14 -19.94 -100.49 9.02
CA GLY A 14 -20.49 -99.16 8.69
C GLY A 14 -19.98 -98.56 7.37
N LEU A 15 -19.38 -99.37 6.50
CA LEU A 15 -18.69 -98.88 5.29
C LEU A 15 -19.68 -98.26 4.31
N ARG A 16 -20.92 -98.78 4.25
CA ARG A 16 -21.96 -98.23 3.38
C ARG A 16 -22.45 -96.86 3.85
N GLU A 17 -22.68 -96.67 5.15
CA GLU A 17 -23.00 -95.36 5.71
C GLU A 17 -21.83 -94.39 5.50
N THR A 18 -20.59 -94.85 5.71
CA THR A 18 -19.37 -94.05 5.50
C THR A 18 -19.25 -93.57 4.05
N ILE A 19 -19.48 -94.44 3.06
CA ILE A 19 -19.47 -94.07 1.63
C ILE A 19 -20.57 -93.05 1.31
N ASN A 20 -21.78 -93.22 1.87
CA ASN A 20 -22.88 -92.30 1.65
C ASN A 20 -22.63 -90.92 2.29
N SER A 21 -22.09 -90.87 3.51
CA SER A 21 -21.69 -89.63 4.17
C SER A 21 -20.52 -88.94 3.47
N ALA A 22 -19.54 -89.70 2.98
CA ALA A 22 -18.41 -89.18 2.19
C ALA A 22 -18.88 -88.64 0.83
N ALA A 23 -19.84 -89.30 0.18
CA ALA A 23 -20.44 -88.81 -1.05
C ALA A 23 -21.22 -87.50 -0.87
N GLY A 24 -21.79 -87.24 0.31
CA GLY A 24 -22.34 -85.94 0.68
C GLY A 24 -21.26 -84.89 0.98
N ALA A 25 -20.24 -85.26 1.76
CA ALA A 25 -19.18 -84.34 2.19
C ALA A 25 -18.20 -83.92 1.08
N MET A 26 -18.06 -84.69 -0.01
CA MET A 26 -17.17 -84.40 -1.14
C MET A 26 -17.90 -83.88 -2.39
N GLN A 27 -19.17 -83.49 -2.30
CA GLN A 27 -19.90 -82.93 -3.44
C GLN A 27 -19.32 -81.57 -3.85
N LYS A 28 -18.39 -81.59 -4.83
CA LYS A 28 -17.74 -80.40 -5.38
C LYS A 28 -18.73 -79.38 -5.96
N SER A 29 -19.89 -79.83 -6.42
CA SER A 29 -20.99 -78.96 -6.89
C SER A 29 -21.72 -78.22 -5.76
N GLN A 30 -21.43 -78.54 -4.49
CA GLN A 30 -21.97 -77.88 -3.31
C GLN A 30 -20.94 -77.02 -2.57
N ASN A 31 -19.77 -76.73 -3.15
CA ASN A 31 -18.77 -75.81 -2.56
C ASN A 31 -19.34 -74.39 -2.39
N GLY A 32 -20.02 -74.16 -1.26
CA GLY A 32 -20.77 -72.95 -0.95
C GLY A 32 -22.28 -73.01 -1.22
N GLY A 33 -22.81 -74.15 -1.70
CA GLY A 33 -24.24 -74.37 -1.90
C GLY A 33 -25.01 -74.66 -0.61
N ASP A 34 -24.32 -75.25 0.37
CA ASP A 34 -24.78 -75.52 1.73
C ASP A 34 -24.75 -74.29 2.65
N ILE A 35 -24.12 -73.19 2.20
CA ILE A 35 -24.05 -71.94 2.94
C ILE A 35 -25.40 -71.21 2.82
N PRO A 36 -26.20 -71.13 3.91
CA PRO A 36 -27.55 -70.56 3.83
C PRO A 36 -27.53 -69.05 3.58
N ASP A 37 -26.50 -68.37 4.09
CA ASP A 37 -26.26 -66.93 3.91
C ASP A 37 -24.80 -66.73 3.49
N LYS A 38 -24.57 -66.75 2.17
CA LYS A 38 -23.24 -66.58 1.56
C LYS A 38 -22.60 -65.25 1.93
N THR A 39 -23.40 -64.20 2.07
CA THR A 39 -22.93 -62.85 2.43
C THR A 39 -22.44 -62.81 3.87
N ARG A 40 -23.21 -63.35 4.83
CA ARG A 40 -22.78 -63.44 6.23
C ARG A 40 -21.59 -64.39 6.40
N PHE A 41 -21.55 -65.49 5.65
CA PHE A 41 -20.39 -66.38 5.65
C PHE A 41 -19.13 -65.65 5.20
N ALA A 42 -19.18 -64.95 4.05
CA ALA A 42 -18.06 -64.16 3.53
C ALA A 42 -17.56 -63.15 4.58
N ARG A 43 -18.47 -62.42 5.23
CA ARG A 43 -18.13 -61.50 6.34
C ARG A 43 -17.48 -62.18 7.53
N THR A 44 -17.97 -63.36 7.92
CA THR A 44 -17.46 -64.10 9.08
C THR A 44 -16.01 -64.56 8.85
N ILE A 45 -15.66 -64.92 7.62
CA ILE A 45 -14.31 -65.33 7.26
C ILE A 45 -13.41 -64.17 6.79
N GLY A 46 -13.93 -62.93 6.81
CA GLY A 46 -13.20 -61.75 6.33
C GLY A 46 -13.01 -61.70 4.80
N ALA A 47 -13.77 -62.49 4.03
CA ALA A 47 -13.77 -62.42 2.58
C ALA A 47 -14.61 -61.22 2.12
N VAL A 48 -14.09 -60.47 1.15
CA VAL A 48 -14.77 -59.32 0.55
C VAL A 48 -15.27 -59.71 -0.84
N THR A 49 -16.50 -59.32 -1.17
CA THR A 49 -17.01 -59.54 -2.52
C THR A 49 -16.34 -58.56 -3.48
N SER A 50 -15.63 -59.08 -4.48
CA SER A 50 -14.88 -58.26 -5.43
C SER A 50 -14.95 -58.82 -6.85
N THR A 51 -14.80 -57.95 -7.84
CA THR A 51 -14.62 -58.30 -9.26
C THR A 51 -13.67 -57.33 -9.94
N SER A 52 -13.28 -57.61 -11.18
CA SER A 52 -12.60 -56.65 -12.05
C SER A 52 -13.61 -55.86 -12.87
N VAL A 53 -13.41 -54.55 -12.98
CA VAL A 53 -14.25 -53.64 -13.78
C VAL A 53 -13.39 -52.86 -14.77
N THR A 54 -13.90 -52.70 -15.99
CA THR A 54 -13.25 -51.91 -17.05
C THR A 54 -14.21 -50.86 -17.58
N PHE A 55 -13.73 -49.62 -17.68
CA PHE A 55 -14.48 -48.47 -18.20
C PHE A 55 -14.03 -48.10 -19.61
N GLY A 56 -12.72 -48.12 -19.87
CA GLY A 56 -12.12 -47.86 -21.18
C GLY A 56 -12.13 -46.40 -21.61
N GLU A 57 -13.32 -45.84 -21.84
CA GLU A 57 -13.54 -44.47 -22.32
C GLU A 57 -13.69 -43.46 -21.16
N SER A 58 -13.65 -42.18 -21.50
CA SER A 58 -14.00 -41.10 -20.56
C SER A 58 -15.50 -40.83 -20.61
N GLY A 59 -16.20 -40.96 -19.49
CA GLY A 59 -17.64 -40.67 -19.45
C GLY A 59 -18.34 -41.20 -18.20
N TRP A 60 -19.65 -41.36 -18.32
CA TRP A 60 -20.53 -41.89 -17.28
C TRP A 60 -20.80 -43.38 -17.49
N PHE A 61 -20.85 -44.12 -16.39
CA PHE A 61 -20.98 -45.57 -16.44
C PHE A 61 -21.98 -46.07 -15.40
N LYS A 62 -22.97 -46.86 -15.82
CA LYS A 62 -23.86 -47.58 -14.89
C LYS A 62 -23.09 -48.71 -14.23
N ILE A 63 -22.55 -48.46 -13.04
CA ILE A 63 -21.65 -49.40 -12.36
C ILE A 63 -22.37 -50.46 -11.55
N ALA A 64 -23.57 -50.15 -11.05
CA ALA A 64 -24.36 -51.09 -10.27
C ALA A 64 -25.85 -50.79 -10.35
N THR A 65 -26.66 -51.80 -10.05
CA THR A 65 -28.05 -51.62 -9.60
C THR A 65 -28.14 -52.08 -8.15
N VAL A 66 -28.74 -51.27 -7.30
CA VAL A 66 -28.89 -51.55 -5.86
C VAL A 66 -30.35 -51.60 -5.49
N PHE A 67 -30.71 -52.54 -4.60
CA PHE A 67 -31.98 -52.53 -3.89
C PHE A 67 -31.71 -51.99 -2.48
N MET A 68 -32.36 -50.89 -2.13
CA MET A 68 -32.15 -50.20 -0.85
C MET A 68 -33.50 -49.76 -0.29
N PRO A 69 -34.12 -50.55 0.62
CA PRO A 69 -35.43 -50.22 1.16
C PRO A 69 -35.39 -48.88 1.89
N GLN A 70 -36.51 -48.14 1.92
CA GLN A 70 -36.72 -46.92 2.74
C GLN A 70 -36.75 -47.21 4.25
N ALA A 71 -35.74 -47.92 4.73
CA ALA A 71 -35.42 -48.26 6.09
C ALA A 71 -33.90 -48.15 6.24
N THR A 72 -33.39 -48.25 7.47
CA THR A 72 -31.93 -48.19 7.71
C THR A 72 -31.19 -49.25 6.89
N SER A 73 -30.57 -48.83 5.79
CA SER A 73 -29.74 -49.66 4.92
C SER A 73 -28.56 -48.88 4.35
N THR A 74 -27.41 -49.54 4.23
CA THR A 74 -26.16 -48.96 3.72
C THR A 74 -25.55 -49.91 2.72
N ALA A 75 -25.00 -49.38 1.63
CA ALA A 75 -24.14 -50.12 0.71
C ALA A 75 -22.85 -49.34 0.47
N VAL A 76 -21.76 -50.03 0.14
CA VAL A 76 -20.48 -49.45 -0.22
C VAL A 76 -19.97 -50.12 -1.49
N ILE A 77 -19.39 -49.33 -2.39
CA ILE A 77 -18.65 -49.81 -3.56
C ILE A 77 -17.30 -49.09 -3.54
N LYS A 78 -16.19 -49.84 -3.60
CA LYS A 78 -14.84 -49.29 -3.63
C LYS A 78 -14.15 -49.72 -4.91
N LEU A 79 -13.52 -48.77 -5.60
CA LEU A 79 -12.65 -49.03 -6.73
C LEU A 79 -11.20 -48.78 -6.33
N TYR A 80 -10.33 -49.73 -6.64
CA TYR A 80 -8.89 -49.59 -6.49
C TYR A 80 -8.25 -49.52 -7.88
N GLY A 81 -7.38 -48.52 -8.04
CA GLY A 81 -6.90 -48.05 -9.33
C GLY A 81 -7.79 -46.97 -9.92
N GLY A 82 -7.29 -46.32 -10.96
CA GLY A 82 -7.92 -45.17 -11.61
C GLY A 82 -7.62 -45.11 -13.10
N SER A 83 -7.77 -43.93 -13.67
CA SER A 83 -7.48 -43.65 -15.07
C SER A 83 -5.97 -43.64 -15.34
N GLY A 84 -5.50 -44.55 -16.19
CA GLY A 84 -4.10 -44.68 -16.60
C GLY A 84 -3.28 -45.68 -15.77
N PHE A 85 -2.11 -46.07 -16.29
CA PHE A 85 -1.23 -47.12 -15.74
C PHE A 85 0.26 -46.85 -16.04
N ASN A 86 0.66 -45.58 -16.04
CA ASN A 86 2.02 -45.11 -16.31
C ASN A 86 2.90 -45.19 -15.05
N VAL A 87 4.14 -45.64 -15.22
CA VAL A 87 5.15 -45.64 -14.15
C VAL A 87 5.48 -44.19 -13.74
N GLY A 88 5.50 -43.93 -12.43
CA GLY A 88 5.81 -42.60 -11.87
C GLY A 88 4.61 -41.68 -11.69
N SER A 89 3.43 -42.06 -12.21
CA SER A 89 2.16 -41.36 -11.96
C SER A 89 1.51 -41.88 -10.68
N PHE A 90 1.93 -41.34 -9.53
CA PHE A 90 1.47 -41.76 -8.20
C PHE A 90 -0.02 -41.47 -7.91
N GLU A 91 -0.64 -40.67 -8.75
CA GLU A 91 -2.07 -40.35 -8.69
C GLU A 91 -2.97 -41.43 -9.31
N GLN A 92 -2.44 -42.34 -10.12
CA GLN A 92 -3.18 -43.41 -10.82
C GLN A 92 -3.52 -44.64 -9.95
N PRO A 93 -2.65 -45.13 -9.04
CA PRO A 93 -3.03 -46.15 -8.05
C PRO A 93 -3.84 -45.50 -6.92
N THR A 94 -5.08 -45.14 -7.24
CA THR A 94 -5.99 -44.41 -6.35
C THR A 94 -7.06 -45.31 -5.74
N ILE A 95 -7.83 -44.75 -4.82
CA ILE A 95 -9.01 -45.39 -4.22
C ILE A 95 -10.19 -44.45 -4.42
N SER A 96 -11.26 -44.98 -5.01
CA SER A 96 -12.55 -44.32 -5.08
C SER A 96 -13.54 -45.07 -4.21
N GLU A 97 -14.19 -44.38 -3.27
CA GLU A 97 -15.08 -45.03 -2.31
C GLU A 97 -16.45 -44.38 -2.37
N LEU A 98 -17.44 -45.15 -2.83
CA LEU A 98 -18.84 -44.76 -2.93
C LEU A 98 -19.61 -45.38 -1.78
N VAL A 99 -20.27 -44.56 -0.98
CA VAL A 99 -21.14 -44.98 0.12
C VAL A 99 -22.57 -44.57 -0.21
N LEU A 100 -23.49 -45.54 -0.14
CA LEU A 100 -24.90 -45.37 -0.40
C LEU A 100 -25.68 -45.56 0.91
N ARG A 101 -26.67 -44.71 1.16
CA ARG A 101 -27.52 -44.78 2.34
C ARG A 101 -28.98 -44.56 1.94
N ALA A 102 -29.90 -45.42 2.39
CA ALA A 102 -31.32 -45.21 2.12
C ALA A 102 -31.90 -44.04 2.92
N GLY A 103 -32.88 -43.37 2.30
CA GLY A 103 -33.75 -42.41 2.95
C GLY A 103 -34.65 -43.07 4.00
N ASN A 104 -35.24 -42.23 4.86
CA ASN A 104 -36.20 -42.64 5.88
C ASN A 104 -37.65 -42.65 5.36
N GLY A 105 -37.85 -42.58 4.04
CA GLY A 105 -39.16 -42.43 3.41
C GLY A 105 -39.67 -40.99 3.31
N SER A 106 -38.97 -40.00 3.88
CA SER A 106 -39.31 -38.57 3.77
C SER A 106 -38.04 -37.69 3.81
N PRO A 107 -37.38 -37.45 2.66
CA PRO A 107 -37.76 -37.87 1.31
C PRO A 107 -37.46 -39.36 1.02
N VAL A 108 -38.20 -39.93 0.05
CA VAL A 108 -37.90 -41.26 -0.52
C VAL A 108 -36.68 -41.15 -1.44
N GLY A 109 -35.75 -42.09 -1.33
CA GLY A 109 -34.57 -42.16 -2.20
C GLY A 109 -33.36 -42.77 -1.53
N ILE A 110 -32.18 -42.50 -2.10
CA ILE A 110 -30.89 -42.79 -1.49
C ILE A 110 -30.03 -41.53 -1.48
N THR A 111 -29.10 -41.47 -0.55
CA THR A 111 -27.95 -40.57 -0.63
C THR A 111 -26.77 -41.37 -1.15
N ALA A 112 -26.09 -40.84 -2.17
CA ALA A 112 -24.85 -41.39 -2.70
C ALA A 112 -23.72 -40.41 -2.41
N THR A 113 -22.66 -40.89 -1.76
CA THR A 113 -21.51 -40.08 -1.37
C THR A 113 -20.22 -40.70 -1.88
N LEU A 114 -19.47 -39.95 -2.69
CA LEU A 114 -18.17 -40.35 -3.22
C LEU A 114 -17.05 -39.65 -2.45
N TRP A 115 -16.12 -40.42 -1.91
CA TRP A 115 -14.89 -39.91 -1.29
C TRP A 115 -13.74 -39.95 -2.29
N LYS A 116 -13.48 -38.82 -2.93
CA LYS A 116 -12.45 -38.65 -3.97
C LYS A 116 -11.08 -38.38 -3.33
N ARG A 117 -10.10 -39.22 -3.64
CA ARG A 117 -8.75 -39.17 -3.05
C ARG A 117 -7.63 -38.82 -4.04
N SER A 118 -7.89 -38.92 -5.34
CA SER A 118 -6.98 -38.44 -6.39
C SER A 118 -7.75 -37.90 -7.60
N PRO A 119 -7.10 -37.09 -8.46
CA PRO A 119 -7.71 -36.59 -9.69
C PRO A 119 -7.97 -37.69 -10.74
N ASN A 120 -7.32 -38.86 -10.65
CA ASN A 120 -7.49 -39.98 -11.58
C ASN A 120 -8.44 -41.07 -11.06
N GLY A 121 -9.09 -40.86 -9.91
CA GLY A 121 -10.17 -41.74 -9.44
C GLY A 121 -11.50 -41.44 -10.12
N VAL A 122 -12.58 -41.99 -9.55
CA VAL A 122 -13.93 -41.55 -9.88
C VAL A 122 -14.07 -40.07 -9.54
N LEU A 123 -14.67 -39.32 -10.47
CA LEU A 123 -14.80 -37.87 -10.41
C LEU A 123 -16.12 -37.45 -9.78
N GLU A 124 -17.20 -38.13 -10.16
CA GLU A 124 -18.58 -37.84 -9.77
C GLU A 124 -19.38 -39.13 -9.68
N CYS A 125 -20.49 -39.09 -8.94
CA CYS A 125 -21.48 -40.17 -8.92
C CYS A 125 -22.89 -39.60 -9.04
N ALA A 126 -23.81 -40.42 -9.54
CA ALA A 126 -25.23 -40.11 -9.68
C ALA A 126 -26.04 -41.39 -9.55
N TRP A 127 -27.35 -41.26 -9.37
CA TRP A 127 -28.25 -42.41 -9.30
C TRP A 127 -29.60 -42.12 -9.94
N ILE A 128 -30.29 -43.17 -10.38
CA ILE A 128 -31.65 -43.12 -10.93
C ILE A 128 -32.51 -44.12 -10.15
N ASN A 129 -33.65 -43.69 -9.61
CA ASN A 129 -34.66 -44.62 -9.11
C ASN A 129 -35.37 -45.26 -10.31
N THR A 130 -35.22 -46.57 -10.48
CA THR A 130 -35.80 -47.29 -11.62
C THR A 130 -37.18 -47.85 -11.30
N SER A 131 -37.40 -48.31 -10.07
CA SER A 131 -38.70 -48.72 -9.56
C SER A 131 -38.65 -49.01 -8.05
N GLY A 132 -39.62 -48.54 -7.28
CA GLY A 132 -39.71 -48.79 -5.84
C GLY A 132 -38.41 -48.43 -5.13
N ASP A 133 -37.78 -49.43 -4.51
CA ASP A 133 -36.50 -49.29 -3.79
C ASP A 133 -35.27 -49.71 -4.63
N ASN A 134 -35.40 -49.81 -5.95
CA ASN A 134 -34.29 -50.10 -6.86
C ASN A 134 -33.71 -48.82 -7.45
N TYR A 135 -32.38 -48.76 -7.45
CA TYR A 135 -31.61 -47.61 -7.92
C TYR A 135 -30.46 -48.05 -8.81
N ASP A 136 -30.37 -47.46 -9.99
CA ASP A 136 -29.18 -47.56 -10.83
C ASP A 136 -28.15 -46.54 -10.37
N ILE A 137 -26.91 -46.97 -10.26
CA ILE A 137 -25.78 -46.19 -9.75
C ILE A 137 -24.82 -45.91 -10.89
N TYR A 138 -24.48 -44.64 -11.06
CA TYR A 138 -23.61 -44.15 -12.11
C TYR A 138 -22.38 -43.47 -11.54
N VAL A 139 -21.24 -43.62 -12.21
CA VAL A 139 -19.99 -42.94 -11.87
C VAL A 139 -19.38 -42.30 -13.11
N ARG A 140 -18.70 -41.16 -12.94
CA ARG A 140 -17.91 -40.52 -13.99
C ARG A 140 -16.44 -40.80 -13.76
N ILE A 141 -15.73 -41.31 -14.76
CA ILE A 141 -14.29 -41.58 -14.70
C ILE A 141 -13.64 -41.22 -16.04
N ASN A 142 -12.37 -40.80 -16.01
CA ASN A 142 -11.63 -40.49 -17.23
C ASN A 142 -11.22 -41.79 -17.94
N GLN A 143 -10.83 -41.64 -19.22
CA GLN A 143 -10.36 -42.74 -20.05
C GLN A 143 -9.21 -43.54 -19.41
N TYR A 144 -9.02 -44.75 -19.92
CA TYR A 144 -7.95 -45.67 -19.53
C TYR A 144 -8.04 -46.23 -18.11
N ALA A 145 -9.24 -46.24 -17.53
CA ALA A 145 -9.54 -47.01 -16.32
C ALA A 145 -9.86 -48.47 -16.71
N TYR A 146 -8.82 -49.31 -16.70
CA TYR A 146 -8.86 -50.72 -17.11
C TYR A 146 -8.57 -51.64 -15.94
N TRP A 147 -9.32 -52.75 -15.84
CA TRP A 147 -9.04 -53.83 -14.88
C TRP A 147 -8.94 -53.34 -13.43
N LEU A 148 -9.78 -52.38 -13.06
CA LEU A 148 -9.85 -51.88 -11.69
C LEU A 148 -10.44 -52.95 -10.79
N ILE A 149 -10.00 -53.00 -9.53
CA ILE A 149 -10.61 -53.88 -8.54
C ILE A 149 -11.84 -53.18 -7.99
N ALA A 150 -13.00 -53.79 -8.10
CA ALA A 150 -14.24 -53.29 -7.54
C ALA A 150 -14.72 -54.19 -6.40
N GLN A 151 -14.75 -53.65 -5.18
CA GLN A 151 -15.27 -54.29 -3.99
C GLN A 151 -16.63 -53.72 -3.61
N TYR A 152 -17.50 -54.51 -3.01
CA TYR A 152 -18.75 -53.99 -2.45
C TYR A 152 -19.21 -54.74 -1.20
N ASP A 153 -20.02 -54.08 -0.39
CA ASP A 153 -20.70 -54.66 0.77
C ASP A 153 -22.02 -53.91 1.05
N TYR A 154 -22.97 -54.53 1.76
CA TYR A 154 -24.28 -53.92 2.04
C TYR A 154 -24.99 -54.52 3.28
N THR A 155 -25.87 -53.76 3.94
CA THR A 155 -26.65 -54.23 5.09
C THR A 155 -27.62 -55.36 4.72
N GLY A 156 -28.01 -56.21 5.68
CA GLY A 156 -28.76 -57.45 5.39
C GLY A 156 -30.15 -57.28 4.75
N ASN A 157 -30.68 -56.07 4.66
CA ASN A 157 -31.94 -55.72 3.99
C ASN A 157 -31.75 -55.03 2.62
N ALA A 158 -30.50 -54.84 2.17
CA ALA A 158 -30.17 -54.24 0.88
C ALA A 158 -29.49 -55.27 -0.04
N ASN A 159 -29.26 -54.88 -1.29
CA ASN A 159 -28.51 -55.67 -2.27
C ASN A 159 -27.74 -54.75 -3.21
N VAL A 160 -26.56 -55.18 -3.66
CA VAL A 160 -25.77 -54.54 -4.72
C VAL A 160 -25.49 -55.57 -5.81
N THR A 161 -25.94 -55.26 -7.03
CA THR A 161 -25.54 -55.97 -8.25
C THR A 161 -24.54 -55.10 -9.00
N LEU A 162 -23.26 -55.46 -8.91
CA LEU A 162 -22.15 -54.75 -9.55
C LEU A 162 -21.90 -55.28 -10.97
N TYR A 163 -21.67 -54.39 -11.93
CA TYR A 163 -21.38 -54.74 -13.33
C TYR A 163 -19.88 -54.71 -13.61
N SER A 164 -19.34 -55.82 -14.12
CA SER A 164 -17.93 -55.91 -14.57
C SER A 164 -17.68 -55.20 -15.90
N ALA A 165 -18.73 -55.03 -16.72
CA ALA A 165 -18.75 -54.21 -17.93
C ALA A 165 -19.92 -53.20 -17.83
N PRO A 166 -19.72 -52.08 -17.12
CA PRO A 166 -20.72 -51.03 -16.95
C PRO A 166 -21.21 -50.47 -18.28
N GLU A 167 -22.49 -50.12 -18.36
CA GLU A 167 -23.06 -49.44 -19.54
C GLU A 167 -22.49 -48.02 -19.65
N TYR A 168 -21.89 -47.70 -20.79
CA TYR A 168 -21.26 -46.40 -21.07
C TYR A 168 -22.28 -45.37 -21.57
N SER A 169 -22.10 -44.13 -21.15
CA SER A 169 -22.70 -42.95 -21.74
C SER A 169 -21.70 -41.79 -21.75
N GLU A 170 -21.58 -41.08 -22.87
CA GLU A 170 -20.70 -39.91 -22.98
C GLU A 170 -21.19 -38.75 -22.08
N THR A 171 -22.50 -38.63 -21.91
CA THR A 171 -23.14 -37.58 -21.12
C THR A 171 -23.76 -38.15 -19.85
N LYS A 172 -24.01 -37.29 -18.85
CA LYS A 172 -24.69 -37.73 -17.63
C LYS A 172 -26.11 -38.23 -18.00
N PRO A 173 -26.54 -39.41 -17.53
CA PRO A 173 -27.89 -39.90 -17.77
C PRO A 173 -28.96 -38.88 -17.40
N SER A 174 -29.96 -38.73 -18.28
CA SER A 174 -31.14 -37.88 -18.01
C SER A 174 -31.93 -38.42 -16.81
N ASN A 175 -32.59 -37.54 -16.07
CA ASN A 175 -33.35 -37.85 -14.84
C ASN A 175 -32.52 -38.43 -13.67
N SER A 176 -31.19 -38.42 -13.77
CA SER A 176 -30.33 -38.80 -12.65
C SER A 176 -30.33 -37.75 -11.55
N THR A 177 -30.30 -38.22 -10.31
CA THR A 177 -30.03 -37.41 -9.12
C THR A 177 -28.53 -37.42 -8.85
N ASN A 178 -27.94 -36.26 -8.60
CA ASN A 178 -26.52 -36.15 -8.29
C ASN A 178 -26.22 -36.77 -6.92
N GLY A 179 -25.13 -37.53 -6.83
CA GLY A 179 -24.50 -37.81 -5.55
C GLY A 179 -23.61 -36.64 -5.12
N GLN A 180 -23.17 -36.69 -3.87
CA GLN A 180 -22.23 -35.71 -3.32
C GLN A 180 -20.80 -36.25 -3.42
N THR A 181 -19.90 -35.50 -4.05
CA THR A 181 -18.47 -35.81 -4.03
C THR A 181 -17.78 -34.99 -2.94
N TYR A 182 -17.06 -35.66 -2.03
CA TYR A 182 -16.14 -35.03 -1.08
C TYR A 182 -14.71 -35.26 -1.54
N THR A 183 -13.97 -34.17 -1.74
CA THR A 183 -12.53 -34.21 -1.99
C THR A 183 -11.79 -34.36 -0.67
N LEU A 184 -10.98 -35.40 -0.52
CA LEU A 184 -10.03 -35.50 0.58
C LEU A 184 -8.76 -34.75 0.21
N TYR A 185 -8.55 -33.58 0.82
CA TYR A 185 -7.34 -32.83 0.59
C TYR A 185 -6.10 -33.58 1.09
N ASN A 186 -5.07 -33.62 0.27
CA ASN A 186 -3.80 -34.29 0.53
C ASN A 186 -2.67 -33.63 -0.29
N SER A 187 -1.46 -34.19 -0.28
CA SER A 187 -0.31 -33.62 -1.03
C SER A 187 -0.53 -33.55 -2.55
N MET A 188 -1.35 -34.43 -3.13
CA MET A 188 -1.75 -34.42 -4.55
C MET A 188 -3.00 -33.59 -4.82
N MET A 189 -3.91 -33.49 -3.84
CA MET A 189 -5.13 -32.71 -3.89
C MET A 189 -5.07 -31.60 -2.84
N LYS A 190 -4.21 -30.60 -3.03
CA LYS A 190 -4.11 -29.48 -2.06
C LYS A 190 -5.39 -28.64 -2.10
N PRO A 191 -5.85 -28.10 -0.95
CA PRO A 191 -6.93 -27.14 -0.97
C PRO A 191 -6.47 -25.87 -1.67
N THR A 192 -7.37 -25.30 -2.45
CA THR A 192 -7.28 -23.93 -2.95
C THR A 192 -7.61 -22.94 -1.83
N PRO A 193 -7.25 -21.66 -1.96
CA PRO A 193 -7.70 -20.63 -1.03
C PRO A 193 -9.22 -20.60 -0.86
N GLU A 194 -9.98 -20.89 -1.92
CA GLU A 194 -11.44 -21.00 -1.89
C GLU A 194 -11.91 -22.15 -0.97
N ASP A 195 -11.24 -23.30 -1.05
CA ASP A 195 -11.59 -24.49 -0.26
C ASP A 195 -11.48 -24.26 1.26
N VAL A 196 -10.61 -23.35 1.69
CA VAL A 196 -10.33 -23.09 3.13
C VAL A 196 -10.73 -21.68 3.58
N GLY A 197 -11.35 -20.89 2.71
CA GLY A 197 -11.71 -19.50 3.00
C GLY A 197 -10.51 -18.57 3.23
N ALA A 198 -9.34 -18.89 2.64
CA ALA A 198 -8.13 -18.09 2.72
C ALA A 198 -8.00 -17.10 1.55
N LEU A 199 -7.13 -16.09 1.70
CA LEU A 199 -6.73 -15.24 0.58
C LEU A 199 -5.80 -15.99 -0.36
N SER A 200 -5.89 -15.72 -1.66
CA SER A 200 -4.95 -16.28 -2.64
C SER A 200 -3.59 -15.60 -2.59
N VAL A 201 -2.57 -16.26 -3.18
CA VAL A 201 -1.23 -15.67 -3.33
C VAL A 201 -1.20 -14.48 -4.29
N ASN A 202 -2.17 -14.39 -5.18
CA ASN A 202 -2.39 -13.21 -6.03
C ASN A 202 -3.13 -12.10 -5.26
N GLY A 203 -3.21 -12.24 -3.93
CA GLY A 203 -4.01 -11.41 -3.05
C GLY A 203 -5.47 -11.87 -2.99
N GLY A 204 -6.28 -11.04 -2.35
CA GLY A 204 -7.72 -11.24 -2.27
C GLY A 204 -8.35 -10.16 -1.40
N ARG A 205 -9.67 -10.27 -1.17
CA ARG A 205 -10.41 -9.32 -0.35
C ARG A 205 -10.64 -9.87 1.05
N LEU A 206 -10.12 -9.16 2.06
CA LEU A 206 -10.57 -9.32 3.46
C LEU A 206 -11.91 -8.56 3.63
N ASN A 207 -12.98 -9.26 4.02
CA ASN A 207 -14.31 -8.68 4.34
C ASN A 207 -14.49 -8.60 5.87
N GLY A 208 -13.52 -7.97 6.56
CA GLY A 208 -13.42 -7.79 8.01
C GLY A 208 -12.09 -7.11 8.43
N PRO A 209 -11.88 -6.82 9.73
CA PRO A 209 -10.71 -6.10 10.22
C PRO A 209 -9.45 -6.98 10.24
N LEU A 210 -8.30 -6.36 9.97
CA LEU A 210 -6.98 -6.93 10.14
C LEU A 210 -6.35 -6.35 11.42
N GLY A 211 -6.41 -7.11 12.50
CA GLY A 211 -5.61 -6.83 13.68
C GLY A 211 -4.20 -7.33 13.46
N ILE A 212 -3.22 -6.43 13.44
CA ILE A 212 -1.80 -6.78 13.48
C ILE A 212 -1.33 -6.54 14.91
N GLY A 213 -1.26 -7.62 15.69
CA GLY A 213 -0.73 -7.56 17.06
C GLY A 213 -1.66 -6.98 18.12
N THR A 214 -2.89 -6.62 17.78
CA THR A 214 -3.98 -6.41 18.75
C THR A 214 -5.29 -6.84 18.10
N ASP A 215 -6.24 -7.26 18.95
CA ASP A 215 -7.63 -7.26 18.52
C ASP A 215 -7.91 -5.89 17.95
N ASN A 216 -8.39 -5.91 16.72
CA ASN A 216 -8.73 -4.68 16.05
C ASN A 216 -10.01 -4.14 16.69
N ALA A 217 -9.81 -3.39 17.77
CA ALA A 217 -10.87 -2.69 18.48
C ALA A 217 -11.39 -1.47 17.69
N LEU A 218 -10.81 -1.16 16.51
CA LEU A 218 -11.35 -0.15 15.60
C LEU A 218 -12.58 -0.63 14.82
N GLY A 219 -12.77 -1.95 14.60
CA GLY A 219 -13.87 -2.52 13.80
C GLY A 219 -13.75 -2.26 12.28
N GLY A 220 -14.77 -2.64 11.48
CA GLY A 220 -14.80 -2.43 10.01
C GLY A 220 -13.67 -3.17 9.25
N ASN A 221 -13.22 -2.66 8.10
CA ASN A 221 -12.03 -3.17 7.37
C ASN A 221 -10.82 -2.27 7.67
N SER A 222 -10.06 -2.52 8.74
CA SER A 222 -8.96 -1.65 9.22
C SER A 222 -7.70 -2.44 9.56
N ILE A 223 -6.54 -1.76 9.61
CA ILE A 223 -5.25 -2.32 10.04
C ILE A 223 -4.85 -1.61 11.33
N VAL A 224 -4.80 -2.35 12.42
CA VAL A 224 -4.32 -1.84 13.72
C VAL A 224 -2.99 -2.51 14.03
N PHE A 225 -2.05 -1.76 14.59
CA PHE A 225 -0.68 -2.13 14.91
C PHE A 225 -0.40 -2.06 16.43
N GLY A 226 -0.91 -3.00 17.24
CA GLY A 226 -0.76 -2.95 18.71
C GLY A 226 -1.54 -1.80 19.40
N ASP A 227 -1.60 -0.63 18.77
CA ASP A 227 -2.63 0.40 18.68
C ASP A 227 -2.69 0.87 17.21
N ASN A 228 -3.49 1.85 16.83
CA ASN A 228 -3.92 1.97 15.43
C ASN A 228 -3.22 2.99 14.55
N ASP A 229 -2.29 3.75 15.08
CA ASP A 229 -1.76 4.93 14.40
C ASP A 229 -0.26 5.09 14.54
N THR A 230 0.36 4.08 15.11
CA THR A 230 1.78 3.84 15.03
C THR A 230 1.99 2.77 13.97
N GLY A 231 2.81 3.04 12.96
CA GLY A 231 2.94 2.07 11.89
C GLY A 231 3.86 2.48 10.76
N LEU A 232 4.03 1.53 9.85
CA LEU A 232 4.92 1.63 8.72
C LEU A 232 4.13 1.80 7.45
N LYS A 233 4.61 2.70 6.61
CA LYS A 233 4.02 2.95 5.32
C LYS A 233 5.11 2.97 4.28
N GLN A 234 5.30 1.87 3.56
CA GLN A 234 6.02 1.94 2.30
C GLN A 234 5.22 2.89 1.39
N ASN A 235 5.90 3.90 0.87
CA ASN A 235 5.27 5.04 0.26
C ASN A 235 5.75 5.27 -1.17
N GLY A 236 6.10 4.17 -1.85
CA GLY A 236 6.67 4.16 -3.19
C GLY A 236 7.87 3.23 -3.27
N ASP A 237 8.32 2.95 -4.48
CA ASP A 237 9.55 2.18 -4.70
C ASP A 237 10.75 2.97 -4.14
N GLY A 238 11.45 2.38 -3.17
CA GLY A 238 12.50 3.05 -2.40
C GLY A 238 12.04 4.16 -1.43
N ILE A 239 10.73 4.37 -1.22
CA ILE A 239 10.18 5.38 -0.31
C ILE A 239 9.52 4.70 0.89
N LEU A 240 9.85 5.14 2.11
CA LEU A 240 9.27 4.63 3.36
C LEU A 240 8.97 5.78 4.32
N ASP A 241 7.75 5.79 4.83
CA ASP A 241 7.22 6.77 5.77
C ASP A 241 6.98 6.08 7.13
N VAL A 242 7.29 6.78 8.22
CA VAL A 242 7.08 6.31 9.61
C VAL A 242 6.00 7.13 10.26
N PHE A 243 5.04 6.46 10.92
CA PHE A 243 3.98 7.09 11.68
C PHE A 243 4.04 6.64 13.14
N ALA A 244 3.89 7.58 14.08
CA ALA A 244 3.80 7.28 15.52
C ALA A 244 2.67 8.11 16.14
N ASN A 245 1.68 7.47 16.75
CA ASN A 245 0.46 8.16 17.21
C ASN A 245 -0.11 9.10 16.12
N ASN A 246 -0.05 8.59 14.88
CA ASN A 246 -0.36 9.20 13.62
C ASN A 246 0.56 10.33 13.14
N GLN A 247 1.66 10.61 13.83
CA GLN A 247 2.62 11.58 13.35
C GLN A 247 3.53 10.93 12.34
N HIS A 248 3.41 11.36 11.08
CA HIS A 248 4.46 11.09 10.11
C HIS A 248 5.69 11.85 10.58
N THR A 249 6.64 11.14 11.16
CA THR A 249 7.78 11.78 11.79
C THR A 249 8.95 11.86 10.83
N VAL A 250 9.06 10.88 9.93
CA VAL A 250 10.16 10.77 8.99
C VAL A 250 9.70 10.16 7.69
N ARG A 251 10.04 10.85 6.60
CA ARG A 251 10.01 10.32 5.24
C ARG A 251 11.42 10.03 4.74
N VAL A 252 11.57 8.87 4.14
CA VAL A 252 12.76 8.45 3.38
C VAL A 252 12.40 8.39 1.91
N ALA A 253 13.16 9.09 1.07
CA ALA A 253 13.03 9.09 -0.39
C ALA A 253 14.43 9.08 -1.06
N PRO A 254 14.53 8.81 -2.38
CA PRO A 254 15.83 8.79 -3.05
C PRO A 254 16.52 10.17 -3.04
N GLY A 255 17.61 10.32 -2.28
CA GLY A 255 18.42 11.56 -2.22
C GLY A 255 17.97 12.62 -1.22
N GLU A 256 16.86 12.39 -0.52
CA GLU A 256 16.35 13.32 0.50
C GLU A 256 15.72 12.60 1.69
N MET A 257 15.88 13.20 2.86
CA MET A 257 15.23 12.79 4.08
C MET A 257 14.52 13.98 4.68
N ILE A 258 13.28 13.76 5.09
CA ILE A 258 12.41 14.83 5.55
C ILE A 258 12.01 14.46 6.97
N ALA A 259 12.61 15.16 7.94
CA ALA A 259 12.09 15.22 9.29
C ALA A 259 10.80 16.06 9.25
N LEU A 260 9.69 15.49 9.70
CA LEU A 260 8.35 16.07 9.54
C LEU A 260 7.80 16.66 10.84
N GLY A 261 8.68 16.80 11.83
CA GLY A 261 8.43 17.55 13.05
C GLY A 261 9.12 18.91 13.03
N VAL A 262 8.75 19.70 14.03
CA VAL A 262 9.67 20.59 14.73
C VAL A 262 11.14 20.21 14.49
N ILE A 263 11.85 21.09 13.79
CA ILE A 263 12.74 21.97 14.56
C ILE A 263 11.97 23.28 14.80
N ARG A 264 10.86 23.27 15.56
CA ARG A 264 10.15 24.49 15.94
C ARG A 264 11.12 25.37 16.69
N ALA A 265 11.12 26.61 16.18
CA ALA A 265 11.44 27.85 16.82
C ALA A 265 10.35 28.88 16.46
N GLY A 266 10.04 29.85 17.34
CA GLY A 266 9.32 31.10 16.98
C GLY A 266 7.77 31.09 16.82
N ASN A 267 6.99 30.51 17.74
CA ASN A 267 5.50 30.46 17.73
C ASN A 267 4.79 31.86 17.78
N GLY A 268 4.78 32.62 16.68
CA GLY A 268 4.02 33.88 16.52
C GLY A 268 4.39 34.78 15.32
N LYS A 269 5.55 34.60 14.68
CA LYS A 269 6.00 35.29 13.45
C LYS A 269 6.73 34.31 12.52
N LYS A 270 6.65 34.52 11.20
CA LYS A 270 7.29 33.64 10.19
C LYS A 270 8.83 33.72 10.24
N LEU A 271 9.51 32.57 10.24
CA LEU A 271 10.95 32.40 9.98
C LEU A 271 11.12 31.74 8.60
N SER A 272 11.82 32.39 7.65
CA SER A 272 11.96 31.92 6.26
C SER A 272 13.41 31.79 5.78
N LEU A 273 13.72 30.68 5.10
CA LEU A 273 14.97 30.42 4.35
C LEU A 273 14.63 30.32 2.85
N THR A 274 15.14 31.23 2.00
CA THR A 274 14.74 31.34 0.59
C THR A 274 15.93 31.54 -0.36
N SER A 275 15.92 30.86 -1.51
CA SER A 275 16.85 31.08 -2.62
C SER A 275 16.08 31.50 -3.88
N ALA A 276 16.45 32.64 -4.51
CA ALA A 276 15.90 33.09 -5.80
C ALA A 276 16.50 32.35 -7.01
N ASN A 277 17.40 31.39 -6.75
CA ASN A 277 18.12 30.58 -7.74
C ASN A 277 18.80 31.35 -8.88
N ASN A 278 19.08 32.64 -8.67
CA ASN A 278 19.88 33.51 -9.54
C ASN A 278 21.22 33.89 -8.89
N SER A 279 21.43 33.43 -7.65
CA SER A 279 22.74 33.50 -7.01
C SER A 279 23.68 32.59 -7.78
N ALA A 280 24.85 33.13 -8.13
CA ALA A 280 25.91 32.33 -8.76
C ALA A 280 26.43 31.21 -7.83
N LEU A 281 26.07 31.28 -6.54
CA LEU A 281 26.56 30.45 -5.45
C LEU A 281 25.38 30.05 -4.54
N ASN A 282 25.47 28.92 -3.87
CA ASN A 282 24.54 28.61 -2.79
C ASN A 282 24.75 29.58 -1.62
N ALA A 283 23.70 29.79 -0.84
CA ALA A 283 23.76 30.56 0.39
C ALA A 283 23.41 29.66 1.57
N GLY A 284 24.20 29.76 2.65
CA GLY A 284 23.99 29.04 3.89
C GLY A 284 23.50 29.96 4.99
N PHE A 285 22.40 29.59 5.64
CA PHE A 285 22.11 30.05 7.00
C PHE A 285 22.62 29.00 7.95
N ASN A 286 23.78 29.28 8.52
CA ASN A 286 24.53 28.29 9.27
C ASN A 286 24.42 28.64 10.76
N LEU A 287 23.84 27.72 11.52
CA LEU A 287 24.07 27.68 12.96
C LEU A 287 25.27 26.76 13.18
N TRP A 288 26.41 27.36 13.52
CA TRP A 288 27.64 26.63 13.75
C TRP A 288 28.45 27.27 14.88
N GLY A 289 29.60 26.71 15.24
CA GLY A 289 30.52 27.27 16.23
C GLY A 289 31.84 26.49 16.21
N ASP A 290 32.94 27.11 16.67
CA ASP A 290 34.26 26.48 16.69
C ASP A 290 34.61 25.79 18.02
N GLY A 291 33.79 25.99 19.06
CA GLY A 291 34.01 25.42 20.40
C GLY A 291 35.13 26.06 21.23
N GLY A 292 35.73 27.17 20.80
CA GLY A 292 36.83 27.87 21.48
C GLY A 292 36.66 29.39 21.45
N ASN A 293 37.23 30.04 20.43
CA ASN A 293 37.19 31.50 20.31
C ASN A 293 35.84 32.04 19.80
N ARG A 294 35.02 31.17 19.18
CA ARG A 294 33.73 31.48 18.55
C ARG A 294 32.68 30.41 18.90
N PRO A 295 32.28 30.28 20.17
CA PRO A 295 31.37 29.25 20.68
C PRO A 295 30.00 29.13 19.99
N THR A 296 29.44 30.20 19.44
CA THR A 296 28.20 30.14 18.63
C THR A 296 28.25 31.23 17.61
N VAL A 297 28.11 30.84 16.36
CA VAL A 297 28.09 31.68 15.19
C VAL A 297 26.76 31.43 14.48
N ILE A 298 26.00 32.50 14.35
CA ILE A 298 24.89 32.54 13.41
C ILE A 298 25.42 33.32 12.22
N GLU A 299 25.65 32.60 11.13
CA GLU A 299 26.36 33.10 9.96
C GLU A 299 25.48 33.07 8.73
N LEU A 300 25.64 34.13 7.93
CA LEU A 300 25.25 34.17 6.55
C LEU A 300 26.50 34.16 5.68
N GLY A 301 26.56 33.20 4.76
CA GLY A 301 27.62 33.10 3.78
C GLY A 301 27.12 32.43 2.51
N ASP A 302 28.00 32.36 1.52
CA ASP A 302 27.80 31.66 0.27
C ASP A 302 28.95 30.70 -0.03
N ASP A 303 28.96 30.08 -1.21
CA ASP A 303 30.04 29.17 -1.63
C ASP A 303 31.44 29.83 -1.67
N GLN A 304 31.54 31.16 -1.61
CA GLN A 304 32.79 31.92 -1.66
C GLN A 304 33.22 32.51 -0.32
N GLY A 305 32.34 32.58 0.69
CA GLY A 305 32.73 32.96 2.04
C GLY A 305 31.61 33.58 2.86
N TRP A 306 31.99 34.12 4.03
CA TRP A 306 31.04 34.72 4.96
C TRP A 306 30.76 36.19 4.59
N HIS A 307 29.50 36.60 4.77
CA HIS A 307 29.04 37.97 4.55
C HIS A 307 28.95 38.72 5.87
N LEU A 308 28.28 38.10 6.84
CA LEU A 308 28.14 38.62 8.19
C LEU A 308 27.93 37.48 9.17
N TYR A 309 28.34 37.73 10.41
CA TYR A 309 28.03 36.84 11.51
C TYR A 309 27.80 37.61 12.80
N SER A 310 26.97 37.02 13.66
CA SER A 310 26.97 37.32 15.08
C SER A 310 27.66 36.17 15.80
N GLN A 311 28.67 36.49 16.62
CA GLN A 311 29.37 35.50 17.44
C GLN A 311 29.43 35.91 18.91
N ARG A 312 29.61 34.90 19.76
CA ARG A 312 30.05 35.07 21.16
C ARG A 312 31.55 34.79 21.25
N ASN A 313 32.30 35.57 22.04
CA ASN A 313 33.75 35.49 22.29
C ASN A 313 34.07 34.70 23.58
N PRO A 314 35.36 34.37 23.86
CA PRO A 314 35.76 33.61 25.06
C PRO A 314 35.42 34.31 26.37
N ASP A 315 35.56 35.63 26.40
CA ASP A 315 35.22 36.46 27.55
C ASP A 315 33.70 36.68 27.68
N GLY A 316 32.90 36.05 26.81
CA GLY A 316 31.45 36.12 26.76
C GLY A 316 30.90 37.32 25.98
N SER A 317 31.76 38.23 25.52
CA SER A 317 31.36 39.39 24.72
C SER A 317 30.76 38.99 23.36
N ILE A 318 29.90 39.83 22.79
CA ILE A 318 29.28 39.59 21.47
C ILE A 318 29.98 40.46 20.43
N GLN A 319 30.34 39.85 19.31
CA GLN A 319 30.87 40.56 18.15
C GLN A 319 29.92 40.37 16.96
N PHE A 320 29.52 41.49 16.34
CA PHE A 320 28.81 41.51 15.07
C PHE A 320 29.77 42.06 14.00
N VAL A 321 30.08 41.26 12.99
CA VAL A 321 31.06 41.62 11.95
C VAL A 321 30.42 41.50 10.58
N VAL A 322 30.64 42.54 9.77
CA VAL A 322 30.19 42.62 8.37
C VAL A 322 31.43 42.70 7.48
N ASN A 323 31.53 41.78 6.52
CA ASN A 323 32.58 41.78 5.50
C ASN A 323 32.18 42.72 4.36
N GLY A 324 32.30 44.03 4.59
CA GLY A 324 31.88 45.05 3.62
C GLY A 324 31.44 46.35 4.28
N GLN A 325 30.52 47.06 3.61
CA GLN A 325 29.98 48.34 4.08
C GLN A 325 28.65 48.17 4.81
N VAL A 326 28.34 49.09 5.75
CA VAL A 326 27.02 49.21 6.40
C VAL A 326 26.42 50.56 6.01
N ILE A 327 25.31 50.54 5.28
CA ILE A 327 24.63 51.73 4.76
C ILE A 327 23.26 51.86 5.45
N PRO A 328 23.10 52.69 6.49
CA PRO A 328 21.80 52.94 7.12
C PRO A 328 20.89 53.88 6.29
N ASP A 329 19.58 53.74 6.43
CA ASP A 329 18.58 54.62 5.80
C ASP A 329 18.54 56.03 6.42
N ASN A 330 19.07 56.19 7.63
CA ASN A 330 19.10 57.47 8.34
C ASN A 330 20.42 57.62 9.12
N TYR A 331 21.24 58.59 8.71
CA TYR A 331 22.51 58.94 9.35
C TYR A 331 22.39 60.02 10.44
N GLY A 332 21.20 60.52 10.76
CA GLY A 332 20.99 61.67 11.65
C GLY A 332 21.64 61.55 13.03
N ASN A 333 21.77 60.34 13.59
CA ASN A 333 22.51 60.11 14.83
C ASN A 333 24.04 60.29 14.66
N PHE A 334 24.59 59.90 13.50
CA PHE A 334 25.98 60.17 13.13
C PHE A 334 26.14 61.67 12.85
N ASP A 335 25.30 62.24 12.00
CA ASP A 335 25.34 63.64 11.61
C ASP A 335 25.14 64.59 12.82
N ALA A 336 24.35 64.26 13.83
CA ALA A 336 24.29 65.09 15.03
C ALA A 336 25.59 65.06 15.84
N ARG A 337 26.20 63.88 15.98
CA ARG A 337 27.47 63.71 16.69
C ARG A 337 28.65 64.28 15.91
N TYR A 338 28.57 64.32 14.60
CA TYR A 338 29.69 64.66 13.73
C TYR A 338 29.49 65.95 12.91
N LEU A 339 28.25 66.42 12.69
CA LEU A 339 27.87 67.71 12.08
C LEU A 339 27.33 68.74 13.09
N ALA A 340 26.46 68.37 14.06
CA ALA A 340 25.91 69.35 15.01
C ALA A 340 26.89 69.73 16.14
N SER A 341 27.78 68.81 16.55
CA SER A 341 28.96 69.16 17.36
C SER A 341 29.91 70.13 16.64
N GLY A 342 29.67 70.41 15.35
CA GLY A 342 30.52 71.21 14.47
C GLY A 342 29.94 72.55 14.00
N ASN A 343 28.84 73.07 14.57
CA ASN A 343 28.19 74.32 14.07
C ASN A 343 27.91 74.28 12.55
N VAL A 344 27.58 73.11 11.99
CA VAL A 344 27.40 72.97 10.54
C VAL A 344 25.99 73.41 10.16
N TYR A 345 25.88 74.51 9.40
CA TYR A 345 24.62 75.02 8.87
C TYR A 345 24.20 74.25 7.60
N THR A 346 22.91 73.96 7.46
CA THR A 346 22.37 73.51 6.16
C THR A 346 22.54 74.60 5.11
N LYS A 347 22.51 74.24 3.81
CA LYS A 347 22.66 75.22 2.72
C LYS A 347 21.67 76.39 2.86
N GLY A 348 20.40 76.12 3.17
CA GLY A 348 19.38 77.16 3.34
C GLY A 348 19.62 78.06 4.56
N GLU A 349 20.14 77.52 5.66
CA GLU A 349 20.51 78.32 6.84
C GLU A 349 21.72 79.20 6.55
N SER A 350 22.71 78.66 5.83
CA SER A 350 23.86 79.43 5.35
C SER A 350 23.43 80.54 4.40
N ASP A 351 22.58 80.23 3.41
CA ASP A 351 22.07 81.16 2.42
C ASP A 351 21.27 82.34 3.04
N ASN A 352 20.52 82.09 4.11
CA ASN A 352 19.78 83.14 4.83
C ASN A 352 20.66 84.00 5.75
N ARG A 353 21.82 83.49 6.18
CA ARG A 353 22.71 84.17 7.14
C ARG A 353 23.83 84.95 6.47
N TYR A 354 24.31 84.46 5.33
CA TYR A 354 25.48 85.03 4.67
C TYR A 354 25.11 85.73 3.36
N VAL A 355 25.85 86.80 3.05
CA VAL A 355 25.76 87.48 1.75
C VAL A 355 26.26 86.53 0.67
N GLN A 356 25.37 86.16 -0.25
CA GLN A 356 25.69 85.23 -1.34
C GLN A 356 26.26 85.97 -2.55
N ASN A 357 25.88 87.24 -2.74
CA ASN A 357 26.35 88.06 -3.85
C ASN A 357 26.19 89.56 -3.54
N ILE A 358 26.97 90.41 -4.22
CA ILE A 358 26.90 91.87 -4.14
C ILE A 358 26.86 92.44 -5.56
N GLN A 359 25.96 93.38 -5.81
CA GLN A 359 25.87 94.07 -7.09
C GLN A 359 25.62 95.56 -6.93
N ARG A 360 25.78 96.29 -8.03
CA ARG A 360 25.26 97.64 -8.19
C ARG A 360 23.82 97.56 -8.71
N GLY A 361 22.89 98.24 -8.04
CA GLY A 361 21.52 98.35 -8.52
C GLY A 361 21.39 99.24 -9.76
N ALA A 362 20.14 99.51 -10.14
CA ALA A 362 19.82 100.39 -11.27
C ALA A 362 20.33 101.83 -11.01
N PRO A 363 20.81 102.54 -12.05
CA PRO A 363 21.26 103.93 -11.90
C PRO A 363 20.09 104.85 -11.59
N VAL A 364 20.29 105.72 -10.60
CA VAL A 364 19.35 106.79 -10.21
C VAL A 364 19.95 108.13 -10.59
N TRP A 365 19.11 108.97 -11.21
CA TRP A 365 19.50 110.26 -11.79
C TRP A 365 18.68 111.38 -11.16
N PRO A 366 19.27 112.21 -10.28
CA PRO A 366 18.55 113.25 -9.54
C PRO A 366 18.27 114.53 -10.34
N GLY A 367 18.84 114.68 -11.56
CA GLY A 367 18.80 115.92 -12.33
C GLY A 367 20.12 116.71 -12.25
N LYS A 368 20.14 117.93 -12.83
CA LYS A 368 21.33 118.80 -12.90
C LYS A 368 21.58 119.50 -11.56
N VAL A 369 22.84 119.59 -11.15
CA VAL A 369 23.29 120.30 -9.93
C VAL A 369 24.53 121.15 -10.23
N ASP A 370 24.85 122.11 -9.35
CA ASP A 370 26.04 122.99 -9.46
C ASP A 370 27.35 122.28 -9.08
N GLU A 371 28.52 122.92 -9.29
CA GLU A 371 29.84 122.28 -9.09
C GLU A 371 30.09 121.81 -7.65
N TYR A 372 29.33 122.34 -6.70
CA TYR A 372 29.42 121.96 -5.28
C TYR A 372 28.59 120.72 -4.95
N GLY A 373 27.60 120.36 -5.79
CA GLY A 373 26.84 119.11 -5.73
C GLY A 373 26.19 118.80 -4.37
N PRO A 374 25.42 117.71 -4.23
CA PRO A 374 25.13 117.21 -2.90
C PRO A 374 26.45 116.77 -2.25
N ALA A 375 26.69 117.20 -1.01
CA ALA A 375 27.93 116.89 -0.28
C ALA A 375 28.18 115.37 -0.14
N GLU A 376 27.14 114.55 -0.30
CA GLU A 376 27.22 113.09 -0.20
C GLU A 376 26.16 112.40 -1.10
N ALA A 377 26.45 111.17 -1.55
CA ALA A 377 25.46 110.34 -2.22
C ALA A 377 24.40 109.85 -1.20
N PRO A 378 23.17 109.51 -1.64
CA PRO A 378 22.16 108.95 -0.73
C PRO A 378 22.67 107.71 0.00
N ALA A 379 22.23 107.51 1.25
CA ALA A 379 22.64 106.38 2.08
C ALA A 379 22.54 105.05 1.32
N GLY A 380 23.61 104.26 1.37
CA GLY A 380 23.70 102.96 0.69
C GLY A 380 23.99 103.05 -0.81
N CYS A 381 24.18 104.24 -1.36
CA CYS A 381 24.50 104.46 -2.76
C CYS A 381 25.92 104.99 -2.94
N PHE A 382 26.50 104.73 -4.11
CA PHE A 382 27.80 105.28 -4.50
C PHE A 382 27.73 105.92 -5.88
N LEU A 383 28.59 106.92 -6.08
CA LEU A 383 28.71 107.61 -7.35
C LEU A 383 29.30 106.67 -8.40
N THR A 384 28.63 106.54 -9.53
CA THR A 384 29.10 105.69 -10.64
C THR A 384 29.41 106.45 -11.90
N GLN A 385 29.02 107.72 -11.95
CA GLN A 385 29.31 108.61 -13.07
C GLN A 385 29.20 110.07 -12.65
N ALA A 386 30.17 110.87 -13.07
CA ALA A 386 30.13 112.33 -13.07
C ALA A 386 30.44 112.82 -14.48
N ARG A 387 29.62 113.74 -15.01
CA ARG A 387 29.82 114.33 -16.33
C ARG A 387 29.57 115.83 -16.28
N HIS A 388 30.56 116.59 -16.75
CA HIS A 388 30.41 118.04 -16.95
C HIS A 388 29.38 118.31 -18.04
N ASP A 389 28.47 119.25 -17.79
CA ASP A 389 27.50 119.71 -18.77
C ASP A 389 28.16 120.76 -19.69
N PRO A 390 28.42 120.43 -20.98
CA PRO A 390 29.16 121.32 -21.88
C PRO A 390 28.41 122.62 -22.21
N THR A 391 27.14 122.76 -21.81
CA THR A 391 26.32 123.96 -22.04
C THR A 391 26.41 124.99 -20.92
N THR A 392 27.14 124.71 -19.83
CA THR A 392 27.27 125.60 -18.67
C THR A 392 28.73 125.63 -18.19
N ALA A 393 29.17 126.73 -17.57
CA ALA A 393 30.54 126.83 -17.06
C ALA A 393 30.81 125.96 -15.82
N TYR A 394 29.77 125.56 -15.07
CA TYR A 394 29.89 124.91 -13.75
C TYR A 394 28.85 123.80 -13.48
N GLY A 395 28.02 123.43 -14.45
CA GLY A 395 26.97 122.43 -14.26
C GLY A 395 27.50 121.00 -14.38
N VAL A 396 27.11 120.13 -13.46
CA VAL A 396 27.52 118.73 -13.46
C VAL A 396 26.29 117.83 -13.32
N THR A 397 26.32 116.68 -14.01
CA THR A 397 25.33 115.62 -13.86
C THR A 397 25.98 114.39 -13.23
N PHE A 398 25.26 113.77 -12.31
CA PHE A 398 25.75 112.63 -11.54
C PHE A 398 24.76 111.46 -11.58
N ALA A 399 25.29 110.25 -11.60
CA ALA A 399 24.52 109.02 -11.43
C ALA A 399 25.02 108.26 -10.21
N TYR A 400 24.11 107.92 -9.30
CA TYR A 400 24.41 107.02 -8.21
C TYR A 400 23.69 105.69 -8.40
N ARG A 401 24.28 104.64 -7.84
CA ARG A 401 23.68 103.31 -7.80
C ARG A 401 23.66 102.80 -6.36
N PRO A 402 22.55 102.19 -5.92
CA PRO A 402 22.53 101.53 -4.62
C PRO A 402 23.44 100.31 -4.65
N LEU A 403 24.23 100.11 -3.59
CA LEU A 403 24.92 98.85 -3.37
C LEU A 403 23.91 97.85 -2.81
N GLN A 404 23.77 96.72 -3.49
CA GLN A 404 22.81 95.68 -3.12
C GLN A 404 23.52 94.39 -2.78
N MET A 405 22.96 93.66 -1.83
CA MET A 405 23.41 92.34 -1.42
C MET A 405 22.28 91.32 -1.56
N TRP A 406 22.61 90.12 -2.03
CA TRP A 406 21.68 89.00 -2.07
C TRP A 406 21.80 88.21 -0.77
N VAL A 407 20.74 88.24 0.03
CA VAL A 407 20.63 87.50 1.29
C VAL A 407 19.28 86.81 1.33
N GLY A 408 19.29 85.53 1.68
CA GLY A 408 18.12 84.65 1.59
C GLY A 408 17.63 84.51 0.15
N ASN A 409 16.48 85.10 -0.16
CA ASN A 409 15.81 84.95 -1.46
C ASN A 409 15.54 86.28 -2.18
N GLY A 410 16.37 87.31 -1.97
CA GLY A 410 16.20 88.58 -2.68
C GLY A 410 17.35 89.57 -2.52
N TRP A 411 17.43 90.51 -3.46
CA TRP A 411 18.32 91.67 -3.38
C TRP A 411 17.81 92.66 -2.32
N ARG A 412 18.72 93.10 -1.44
CA ARG A 412 18.48 94.12 -0.43
C ARG A 412 19.44 95.28 -0.67
N THR A 413 18.94 96.50 -0.69
CA THR A 413 19.79 97.70 -0.68
C THR A 413 20.36 97.90 0.70
N ILE A 414 21.67 98.14 0.79
CA ILE A 414 22.36 98.40 2.05
C ILE A 414 21.86 99.76 2.58
N ASN A 415 21.55 99.87 3.88
CA ASN A 415 21.40 101.18 4.51
C ASN A 415 22.78 101.76 4.78
N GLY A 416 23.01 102.97 4.30
CA GLY A 416 24.28 103.70 4.48
C GLY A 416 24.47 104.24 5.89
#